data_AF-A0A1V4X5X3-F1
#
_entry.id   AF-A0A1V4X5X3-F1
#
_cell.length_a   1.000
_cell.length_b   1.000
_cell.length_c   1.000
_cell.angle_alpha   90.00
_cell.angle_beta   90.00
_cell.angle_gamma   90.00
#
_symmetry.space_group_name_H-M   'P 1'
#
loop_
_entity.id
_entity.type
_entity.pdbx_description
1 polymer ?
#
loop_
_entity_poly.entity_id
_entity_poly.type
_entity_poly.pdbx_seq_one_letter_code
_entity_poly.pdbx_strand_id
1 'polypeptide(L)'
;MNAADAGPSRDTAHRGIWVAAFAISFAYVESAVVVYLREIYFRGSFDFPLATVWENGRRAVDPLILVEMGREAATIVMLAAAGILAGRTGLQRFCFFMIAFGVWDIFYYVWLYVILGWPESLMTWDLLFYIPLPWVGPVITPILIAATMTAAGALLIALENRGFRIRWRRRDWAIEMGCAFLLIVSFCWDWKNILRVPDGTAYTGIPNPFAWWLFVPAYLVAAIYFAVRVGQVVAAGKGGPDDVRPA
;
A
#
# COMPACT_ATOMS: atom_id res chain seq x y z
N MET A 1 15.25 12.03 35.97
CA MET A 1 15.79 11.25 34.82
C MET A 1 15.43 12.01 33.56
N ASN A 2 16.39 12.75 33.01
CA ASN A 2 16.13 13.74 31.95
C ASN A 2 15.93 13.06 30.59
N ALA A 3 14.84 13.39 29.92
CA ALA A 3 14.50 12.98 28.56
C ALA A 3 15.35 13.66 27.47
N ALA A 4 16.48 14.29 27.83
CA ALA A 4 17.24 15.18 26.95
C ALA A 4 18.31 14.47 26.10
N ASP A 5 18.65 13.21 26.38
CA ASP A 5 19.75 12.49 25.69
C ASP A 5 19.28 11.28 24.86
N ALA A 6 18.06 11.30 24.33
CA ALA A 6 17.71 10.40 23.24
C ALA A 6 18.41 10.89 21.97
N GLY A 7 19.58 10.32 21.64
CA GLY A 7 20.29 10.62 20.40
C GLY A 7 19.35 10.52 19.17
N PRO A 8 19.62 11.24 18.06
CA PRO A 8 18.71 11.38 16.91
C PRO A 8 18.15 10.05 16.37
N SER A 9 18.92 8.97 16.49
CA SER A 9 18.53 7.61 16.10
C SER A 9 17.48 6.99 17.04
N ARG A 10 17.61 7.18 18.35
CA ARG A 10 16.71 6.64 19.37
C ARG A 10 15.32 7.28 19.29
N ASP A 11 15.28 8.59 19.03
CA ASP A 11 14.03 9.31 18.80
C ASP A 11 13.33 8.87 17.49
N THR A 12 14.10 8.61 16.43
CA THR A 12 13.55 8.12 15.16
C THR A 12 12.96 6.72 15.29
N ALA A 13 13.64 5.82 16.02
CA ALA A 13 13.12 4.48 16.31
C ALA A 13 11.84 4.54 17.16
N HIS A 14 11.81 5.39 18.19
CA HIS A 14 10.63 5.60 19.02
C HIS A 14 9.43 6.09 18.20
N ARG A 15 9.63 7.07 17.30
CA ARG A 15 8.59 7.51 16.36
C ARG A 15 8.10 6.39 15.46
N GLY A 16 9.00 5.54 14.95
CA GLY A 16 8.63 4.37 14.15
C GLY A 16 7.74 3.36 14.89
N ILE A 17 7.99 3.13 16.18
CA ILE A 17 7.15 2.26 17.01
C ILE A 17 5.72 2.81 17.10
N TRP A 18 5.57 4.13 17.33
CA TRP A 18 4.24 4.76 17.40
C TRP A 18 3.53 4.77 16.05
N VAL A 19 4.26 4.97 14.95
CA VAL A 19 3.69 4.84 13.59
C VAL A 19 3.17 3.42 13.35
N ALA A 20 3.95 2.40 13.73
CA ALA A 20 3.51 1.01 13.60
C ALA A 20 2.31 0.70 14.50
N ALA A 21 2.33 1.14 15.76
CA ALA A 21 1.20 0.96 16.68
C ALA A 21 -0.08 1.64 16.17
N PHE A 22 0.04 2.85 15.63
CA PHE A 22 -1.07 3.54 14.96
C PHE A 22 -1.58 2.75 13.76
N ALA A 23 -0.69 2.33 12.85
CA ALA A 23 -1.06 1.59 11.65
C ALA A 23 -1.77 0.26 11.96
N ILE A 24 -1.25 -0.50 12.93
CA ILE A 24 -1.85 -1.77 13.39
C ILE A 24 -3.24 -1.54 13.99
N SER A 25 -3.38 -0.52 14.84
CA SER A 25 -4.66 -0.20 15.48
C SER A 25 -5.69 0.31 14.48
N PHE A 26 -5.24 1.15 13.54
CA PHE A 26 -6.10 1.67 12.49
C PHE A 26 -6.52 0.58 11.50
N ALA A 27 -5.63 -0.37 11.20
CA ALA A 27 -5.98 -1.54 10.41
C ALA A 27 -7.13 -2.34 11.04
N TYR A 28 -7.13 -2.51 12.36
CA TYR A 28 -8.24 -3.17 13.06
C TYR A 28 -9.57 -2.42 12.86
N VAL A 29 -9.56 -1.09 12.95
CA VAL A 29 -10.75 -0.26 12.73
C VAL A 29 -11.27 -0.46 11.31
N GLU A 30 -10.40 -0.42 10.31
CA GLU A 30 -10.77 -0.64 8.90
C GLU A 30 -11.30 -2.05 8.67
N SER A 31 -10.64 -3.08 9.20
CA SER A 31 -11.11 -4.46 9.13
C SER A 31 -12.49 -4.61 9.78
N ALA A 32 -12.74 -4.00 10.94
CA ALA A 32 -14.04 -4.03 11.60
C ALA A 32 -15.13 -3.37 10.76
N VAL A 33 -14.84 -2.21 10.14
CA VAL A 33 -15.78 -1.53 9.23
C VAL A 33 -16.11 -2.43 8.03
N VAL A 34 -15.10 -3.07 7.42
CA VAL A 34 -15.30 -3.99 6.30
C VAL A 34 -16.13 -5.20 6.72
N VAL A 35 -15.87 -5.79 7.90
CA VAL A 35 -16.67 -6.90 8.45
C VAL A 35 -18.13 -6.48 8.59
N TYR A 36 -18.43 -5.32 9.18
CA TYR A 36 -19.80 -4.84 9.32
C TYR A 36 -20.47 -4.58 7.98
N LEU A 37 -19.76 -3.94 7.05
CA LEU A 37 -20.27 -3.67 5.71
C LEU A 37 -20.59 -4.98 4.97
N ARG A 38 -19.73 -6.00 5.11
CA ARG A 38 -19.94 -7.32 4.54
C ARG A 38 -21.13 -8.03 5.15
N GLU A 39 -21.28 -7.97 6.46
CA GLU A 39 -22.42 -8.59 7.15
C GLU A 39 -23.75 -7.95 6.74
N ILE A 40 -23.81 -6.61 6.74
CA ILE A 40 -25.05 -5.85 6.46
C ILE A 40 -25.48 -6.01 5.00
N TYR A 41 -24.55 -5.90 4.04
CA TYR A 41 -24.89 -5.78 2.61
C TYR A 41 -24.67 -7.06 1.81
N PHE A 42 -23.77 -7.94 2.28
CA PHE A 42 -23.35 -9.13 1.54
C PHE A 42 -23.60 -10.43 2.31
N ARG A 43 -24.33 -10.38 3.43
CA ARG A 43 -24.58 -11.53 4.33
C ARG A 43 -23.28 -12.23 4.75
N GLY A 44 -22.22 -11.45 4.94
CA GLY A 44 -20.89 -11.91 5.34
C GLY A 44 -20.01 -12.43 4.20
N SER A 45 -20.47 -12.48 2.94
CA SER A 45 -19.69 -13.02 1.83
C SER A 45 -18.65 -12.04 1.26
N PHE A 46 -17.43 -12.55 1.07
CA PHE A 46 -16.34 -11.90 0.33
C PHE A 46 -16.29 -12.35 -1.14
N ASP A 47 -17.19 -13.23 -1.55
CA ASP A 47 -17.15 -13.88 -2.86
C ASP A 47 -17.53 -12.91 -3.98
N PHE A 48 -16.95 -13.18 -5.15
CA PHE A 48 -17.37 -12.57 -6.39
C PHE A 48 -18.53 -13.36 -7.02
N PRO A 49 -19.45 -12.71 -7.73
CA PRO A 49 -19.51 -11.27 -7.97
C PRO A 49 -19.92 -10.50 -6.70
N LEU A 50 -19.24 -9.38 -6.43
CA LEU A 50 -19.68 -8.41 -5.42
C LEU A 50 -21.16 -8.16 -5.72
N ALA A 51 -22.05 -8.52 -4.79
CA ALA A 51 -23.49 -8.56 -5.01
C ALA A 51 -24.01 -7.17 -5.42
N THR A 52 -23.94 -6.89 -6.71
CA THR A 52 -24.55 -5.75 -7.36
C THR A 52 -25.99 -6.18 -7.60
N VAL A 53 -26.76 -6.19 -6.52
CA VAL A 53 -28.20 -6.44 -6.61
C VAL A 53 -28.79 -5.26 -7.38
N TRP A 54 -29.16 -5.54 -8.63
CA TRP A 54 -29.99 -4.67 -9.43
C TRP A 54 -31.42 -4.85 -8.96
N GLU A 55 -31.93 -3.90 -8.18
CA GLU A 55 -33.33 -3.87 -7.79
C GLU A 55 -33.97 -2.66 -8.49
N ASN A 56 -34.96 -2.90 -9.34
CA ASN A 56 -35.74 -1.86 -10.03
C ASN A 56 -34.91 -0.84 -10.85
N GLY A 57 -33.89 -1.32 -11.57
CA GLY A 57 -33.09 -0.46 -12.46
C GLY A 57 -32.16 0.54 -11.75
N ARG A 58 -31.99 0.41 -10.43
CA ARG A 58 -30.98 1.13 -9.64
C ARG A 58 -30.08 0.10 -8.95
N ARG A 59 -28.77 0.38 -8.88
CA ARG A 59 -27.89 -0.47 -8.05
C ARG A 59 -28.19 -0.12 -6.60
N ALA A 60 -28.63 -1.09 -5.81
CA ALA A 60 -28.98 -0.87 -4.39
C ALA A 60 -27.82 -0.30 -3.54
N VAL A 61 -26.59 -0.33 -4.07
CA VAL A 61 -25.34 0.04 -3.41
C VAL A 61 -24.77 1.40 -3.87
N ASP A 62 -25.40 2.08 -4.84
CA ASP A 62 -24.82 3.29 -5.48
C ASP A 62 -24.44 4.44 -4.51
N PRO A 63 -25.23 4.79 -3.47
CA PRO A 63 -24.83 5.83 -2.53
C PRO A 63 -23.64 5.42 -1.63
N LEU A 64 -23.50 4.12 -1.37
CA LEU A 64 -22.49 3.59 -0.45
C LEU A 64 -21.11 3.54 -1.10
N ILE A 65 -21.02 3.36 -2.42
CA ILE A 65 -19.74 3.36 -3.14
C ILE A 65 -19.00 4.69 -2.93
N LEU A 66 -19.71 5.82 -2.92
CA LEU A 66 -19.10 7.13 -2.65
C LEU A 66 -18.60 7.24 -1.20
N VAL A 67 -19.29 6.61 -0.25
CA VAL A 67 -18.85 6.55 1.15
C VAL A 67 -17.61 5.66 1.28
N GLU A 68 -17.57 4.53 0.59
CA GLU A 68 -16.40 3.64 0.54
C GLU A 68 -15.19 4.33 -0.08
N MET A 69 -15.37 5.00 -1.22
CA MET A 69 -14.33 5.82 -1.82
C MET A 69 -13.88 6.93 -0.85
N GLY A 70 -14.81 7.57 -0.14
CA GLY A 70 -14.50 8.55 0.90
C GLY A 70 -13.66 7.98 2.04
N ARG A 71 -14.01 6.79 2.55
CA ARG A 71 -13.31 6.06 3.60
C ARG A 71 -11.90 5.67 3.16
N GLU A 72 -11.75 5.12 1.96
CA GLU A 72 -10.47 4.75 1.37
C GLU A 72 -9.56 5.97 1.17
N ALA A 73 -10.11 7.07 0.65
CA ALA A 73 -9.37 8.33 0.52
C ALA A 73 -8.92 8.85 1.89
N ALA A 74 -9.80 8.80 2.90
CA ALA A 74 -9.47 9.19 4.27
C ALA A 74 -8.37 8.31 4.87
N THR A 75 -8.39 7.00 4.60
CA THR A 75 -7.34 6.04 5.01
C THR A 75 -5.98 6.48 4.47
N ILE A 76 -5.88 6.75 3.17
CA ILE A 76 -4.62 7.21 2.55
C ILE A 76 -4.15 8.53 3.18
N VAL A 77 -5.06 9.48 3.39
CA VAL A 77 -4.76 10.78 4.01
C VAL A 77 -4.25 10.61 5.45
N MET A 78 -4.88 9.73 6.24
CA MET A 78 -4.48 9.46 7.63
C MET A 78 -3.09 8.82 7.70
N LEU A 79 -2.80 7.85 6.85
CA LEU A 79 -1.48 7.21 6.76
C LEU A 79 -0.41 8.21 6.30
N ALA A 80 -0.72 9.07 5.31
CA ALA A 80 0.16 10.14 4.87
C ALA A 80 0.43 11.15 6.00
N ALA A 81 -0.60 11.54 6.75
CA ALA A 81 -0.47 12.44 7.89
C ALA A 81 0.44 11.83 8.98
N ALA A 82 0.27 10.55 9.31
CA ALA A 82 1.15 9.85 10.25
C ALA A 82 2.62 9.89 9.79
N GLY A 83 2.87 9.64 8.50
CA GLY A 83 4.21 9.75 7.92
C GLY A 83 4.79 11.16 7.99
N ILE A 84 4.00 12.17 7.62
CA ILE A 84 4.40 13.59 7.61
C ILE A 84 4.73 14.08 9.03
N LEU A 85 3.93 13.71 10.02
CA LEU A 85 4.12 14.09 11.42
C LEU A 85 5.33 13.39 12.05
N ALA A 86 5.61 12.15 11.67
CA ALA A 86 6.74 11.39 12.19
C ALA A 86 8.10 11.82 11.58
N GLY A 87 8.14 12.22 10.32
CA GLY A 87 9.38 12.52 9.60
C GLY A 87 9.90 13.96 9.73
N ARG A 88 11.21 14.13 9.93
CA ARG A 88 11.85 15.46 9.99
C ARG A 88 12.25 15.99 8.61
N THR A 89 12.66 15.11 7.70
CA THR A 89 13.03 15.42 6.32
C THR A 89 11.97 14.92 5.35
N GLY A 90 11.92 15.45 4.12
CA GLY A 90 10.98 14.96 3.09
C GLY A 90 11.12 13.46 2.83
N LEU A 91 12.35 12.94 2.84
CA LEU A 91 12.61 11.50 2.69
C LEU A 91 12.10 10.71 3.91
N GLN A 92 12.37 11.16 5.14
CA GLN A 92 11.85 10.50 6.34
C GLN A 92 10.32 10.45 6.35
N ARG A 93 9.67 11.55 5.96
CA ARG A 93 8.20 11.62 5.91
C ARG A 93 7.63 10.58 4.94
N PHE A 94 8.24 10.46 3.78
CA PHE A 94 7.87 9.44 2.80
C PHE A 94 8.17 8.01 3.30
N CYS A 95 9.30 7.79 3.96
CA CYS A 95 9.64 6.47 4.53
C CYS A 95 8.66 6.04 5.64
N PHE A 96 8.29 6.96 6.54
CA PHE A 96 7.29 6.65 7.56
C PHE A 96 5.90 6.44 6.96
N PHE A 97 5.53 7.14 5.88
CA PHE A 97 4.32 6.83 5.13
C PHE A 97 4.37 5.40 4.55
N MET A 98 5.47 5.00 3.90
CA MET A 98 5.62 3.65 3.36
C MET A 98 5.51 2.57 4.44
N ILE A 99 6.12 2.80 5.61
CA ILE A 99 6.01 1.90 6.77
C ILE A 99 4.57 1.87 7.28
N ALA A 100 3.93 3.02 7.47
CA ALA A 100 2.55 3.09 7.96
C ALA A 100 1.59 2.35 7.01
N PHE A 101 1.70 2.61 5.70
CA PHE A 101 0.87 2.00 4.67
C PHE A 101 1.09 0.48 4.61
N GLY A 102 2.34 0.02 4.55
CA GLY A 102 2.61 -1.41 4.46
C GLY A 102 2.27 -2.18 5.74
N VAL A 103 2.50 -1.60 6.91
CA VAL A 103 2.08 -2.22 8.19
C VAL A 103 0.56 -2.26 8.29
N TRP A 104 -0.13 -1.18 7.94
CA TRP A 104 -1.60 -1.13 7.93
C TRP A 104 -2.18 -2.20 7.01
N ASP A 105 -1.66 -2.32 5.79
CA ASP A 105 -2.17 -3.25 4.77
C ASP A 105 -1.96 -4.72 5.17
N ILE A 106 -0.78 -5.06 5.71
CA ILE A 106 -0.52 -6.41 6.24
C ILE A 106 -1.46 -6.72 7.40
N PHE A 107 -1.58 -5.80 8.36
CA PHE A 107 -2.41 -6.05 9.54
C PHE A 107 -3.90 -6.03 9.23
N TYR A 108 -4.35 -5.36 8.17
CA TYR A 108 -5.73 -5.46 7.69
C TYR A 108 -6.09 -6.92 7.39
N TYR A 109 -5.25 -7.65 6.66
CA TYR A 109 -5.46 -9.08 6.41
C TYR A 109 -5.28 -9.95 7.66
N VAL A 110 -4.34 -9.62 8.54
CA VAL A 110 -4.18 -10.34 9.82
C VAL A 110 -5.45 -10.23 10.66
N TRP A 111 -6.04 -9.03 10.79
CA TRP A 111 -7.24 -8.83 11.57
C TRP A 111 -8.46 -9.50 10.94
N LEU A 112 -8.61 -9.44 9.61
CA LEU A 112 -9.66 -10.19 8.92
C LEU A 112 -9.51 -11.70 9.17
N TYR A 113 -8.29 -12.22 9.19
CA TYR A 113 -8.05 -13.64 9.47
C TYR A 113 -8.41 -13.99 10.92
N VAL A 114 -8.07 -13.13 11.88
CA VAL A 114 -8.43 -13.32 13.29
C VAL A 114 -9.94 -13.27 13.52
N ILE A 115 -10.66 -12.37 12.83
CA ILE A 115 -12.10 -12.16 13.03
C ILE A 115 -12.94 -13.20 12.28
N LEU A 116 -12.56 -13.52 11.04
CA LEU A 116 -13.39 -14.28 10.10
C LEU A 116 -12.74 -15.59 9.61
N GLY A 117 -11.45 -15.80 9.86
CA GLY A 117 -10.68 -16.87 9.21
C GLY A 117 -10.40 -16.60 7.71
N TRP A 118 -10.63 -15.37 7.24
CA TRP A 118 -10.41 -14.95 5.86
C TRP A 118 -9.13 -14.10 5.74
N PRO A 119 -8.30 -14.26 4.70
CA PRO A 119 -8.49 -15.12 3.54
C PRO A 119 -8.12 -16.59 3.80
N GLU A 120 -8.78 -17.50 3.09
CA GLU A 120 -8.48 -18.94 3.14
C GLU A 120 -7.08 -19.26 2.59
N SER A 121 -6.62 -18.47 1.62
CA SER A 121 -5.29 -18.60 1.01
C SER A 121 -4.77 -17.24 0.53
N LEU A 122 -3.45 -17.14 0.32
CA LEU A 122 -2.86 -15.94 -0.29
C LEU A 122 -3.29 -15.73 -1.75
N MET A 123 -3.88 -16.73 -2.40
CA MET A 123 -4.42 -16.63 -3.76
C MET A 123 -5.91 -16.30 -3.79
N THR A 124 -6.55 -16.17 -2.62
CA THR A 124 -7.92 -15.70 -2.51
C THR A 124 -8.01 -14.29 -3.09
N TRP A 125 -9.04 -14.05 -3.89
CA TRP A 125 -9.27 -12.76 -4.51
C TRP A 125 -9.85 -11.77 -3.52
N ASP A 126 -9.40 -10.54 -3.63
CA ASP A 126 -9.90 -9.42 -2.85
C ASP A 126 -10.20 -8.21 -3.75
N LEU A 127 -11.02 -7.31 -3.21
CA LEU A 127 -11.19 -5.96 -3.70
C LEU A 127 -10.44 -5.02 -2.75
N LEU A 128 -9.26 -4.59 -3.17
CA LEU A 128 -8.32 -3.86 -2.32
C LEU A 128 -8.76 -2.41 -2.10
N PHE A 129 -9.17 -1.74 -3.18
CA PHE A 129 -9.55 -0.33 -3.22
C PHE A 129 -10.56 -0.10 -4.36
N TYR A 130 -11.39 0.92 -4.26
CA TYR A 130 -12.27 1.43 -5.31
C TYR A 130 -11.69 2.64 -6.07
N ILE A 131 -10.68 3.34 -5.52
CA ILE A 131 -10.09 4.53 -6.13
C ILE A 131 -8.83 4.20 -6.95
N PRO A 132 -8.66 4.69 -8.19
CA PRO A 132 -9.64 5.43 -9.01
C PRO A 132 -10.65 4.52 -9.73
N LEU A 133 -10.34 3.23 -9.80
CA LEU A 133 -11.17 2.14 -10.30
C LEU A 133 -11.05 0.98 -9.30
N PRO A 134 -11.91 -0.06 -9.36
CA PRO A 134 -11.77 -1.25 -8.53
C PRO A 134 -10.42 -1.94 -8.73
N TRP A 135 -9.64 -2.06 -7.66
CA TRP A 135 -8.40 -2.79 -7.60
C TRP A 135 -8.73 -4.20 -7.16
N VAL A 136 -8.69 -5.15 -8.08
CA VAL A 136 -8.97 -6.55 -7.79
C VAL A 136 -7.72 -7.38 -8.00
N GLY A 137 -7.44 -8.29 -7.08
CA GLY A 137 -6.29 -9.15 -7.17
C GLY A 137 -6.22 -10.19 -6.06
N PRO A 138 -5.32 -11.17 -6.18
CA PRO A 138 -5.08 -12.14 -5.13
C PRO A 138 -4.32 -11.48 -3.96
N VAL A 139 -4.67 -11.82 -2.72
CA VAL A 139 -4.13 -11.20 -1.48
C VAL A 139 -2.59 -11.19 -1.40
N ILE A 140 -1.89 -12.12 -2.05
CA ILE A 140 -0.43 -12.11 -2.12
C ILE A 140 0.13 -10.83 -2.74
N THR A 141 -0.58 -10.22 -3.69
CA THR A 141 -0.12 -9.05 -4.45
C THR A 141 -0.03 -7.79 -3.58
N PRO A 142 -1.06 -7.38 -2.80
CA PRO A 142 -0.93 -6.29 -1.85
C PRO A 142 0.09 -6.61 -0.76
N ILE A 143 0.11 -7.83 -0.22
CA ILE A 143 1.06 -8.22 0.83
C ILE A 143 2.52 -8.07 0.37
N LEU A 144 2.84 -8.43 -0.88
CA LEU A 144 4.18 -8.24 -1.45
C LEU A 144 4.56 -6.75 -1.56
N ILE A 145 3.63 -5.92 -2.02
CA ILE A 145 3.84 -4.46 -2.11
C ILE A 145 4.02 -3.87 -0.70
N ALA A 146 3.15 -4.23 0.24
CA ALA A 146 3.19 -3.78 1.61
C ALA A 146 4.50 -4.17 2.33
N ALA A 147 4.95 -5.40 2.15
CA ALA A 147 6.21 -5.89 2.69
C ALA A 147 7.42 -5.15 2.10
N THR A 148 7.44 -4.93 0.78
CA THR A 148 8.54 -4.20 0.12
C THR A 148 8.57 -2.72 0.50
N MET A 149 7.42 -2.05 0.56
CA MET A 149 7.31 -0.67 1.03
C MET A 149 7.80 -0.53 2.48
N THR A 150 7.37 -1.43 3.36
CA THR A 150 7.79 -1.43 4.77
C THR A 150 9.31 -1.64 4.89
N ALA A 151 9.85 -2.64 4.19
CA ALA A 151 11.27 -2.95 4.19
C ALA A 151 12.12 -1.81 3.61
N ALA A 152 11.69 -1.22 2.48
CA ALA A 152 12.35 -0.09 1.85
C ALA A 152 12.36 1.14 2.77
N GLY A 153 11.22 1.50 3.36
CA GLY A 153 11.14 2.63 4.29
C GLY A 153 12.01 2.44 5.52
N ALA A 154 12.00 1.25 6.12
CA ALA A 154 12.84 0.93 7.28
C ALA A 154 14.33 0.97 6.94
N LEU A 155 14.72 0.42 5.78
CA LEU A 155 16.11 0.42 5.31
C LEU A 155 16.63 1.84 5.06
N LEU A 156 15.85 2.69 4.39
CA LEU A 156 16.24 4.07 4.11
C LEU A 156 16.43 4.89 5.39
N ILE A 157 15.53 4.74 6.37
CA ILE A 157 15.68 5.38 7.68
C ILE A 157 16.94 4.87 8.40
N ALA A 158 17.19 3.55 8.36
CA ALA A 158 18.37 2.97 8.99
C ALA A 158 19.68 3.49 8.36
N LEU A 159 19.72 3.64 7.03
CA LEU A 159 20.86 4.20 6.31
C LEU A 159 21.07 5.68 6.62
N GLU A 160 20.00 6.48 6.63
CA GLU A 160 20.09 7.90 6.98
C GLU A 160 20.59 8.08 8.42
N ASN A 161 20.12 7.26 9.37
CA ASN A 161 20.59 7.25 10.76
C ASN A 161 22.07 6.85 10.90
N ARG A 162 22.60 6.06 9.97
CA ARG A 162 24.04 5.70 9.90
C ARG A 162 24.89 6.82 9.26
N GLY A 163 24.27 7.90 8.81
CA GLY A 163 24.91 9.07 8.21
C GLY A 163 25.08 8.99 6.69
N PHE A 164 24.42 8.05 6.01
CA PHE A 164 24.43 8.01 4.55
C PHE A 164 23.54 9.12 3.98
N ARG A 165 24.05 9.87 3.00
CA ARG A 165 23.29 10.90 2.29
C ARG A 165 22.57 10.28 1.09
N ILE A 166 21.28 10.04 1.26
CA ILE A 166 20.43 9.48 0.22
C ILE A 166 19.84 10.61 -0.61
N ARG A 167 20.32 10.79 -1.84
CA ARG A 167 19.77 11.77 -2.78
C ARG A 167 19.20 11.09 -4.01
N TRP A 168 17.89 10.87 -3.98
CA TRP A 168 17.14 10.34 -5.13
C TRP A 168 17.18 11.36 -6.28
N ARG A 169 17.59 10.92 -7.47
CA ARG A 169 17.53 11.73 -8.68
C ARG A 169 16.09 11.73 -9.23
N ARG A 170 15.75 12.72 -10.06
CA ARG A 170 14.44 12.77 -10.74
C ARG A 170 14.16 11.51 -11.57
N ARG A 171 15.22 10.91 -12.15
CA ARG A 171 15.14 9.64 -12.89
C ARG A 171 14.74 8.48 -12.00
N ASP A 172 15.36 8.40 -10.82
CA ASP A 172 15.08 7.36 -9.84
C ASP A 172 13.61 7.41 -9.40
N TRP A 173 13.08 8.63 -9.15
CA TRP A 173 11.65 8.82 -8.87
C TRP A 173 10.75 8.44 -10.05
N ALA A 174 11.12 8.82 -11.28
CA ALA A 174 10.32 8.50 -12.46
C ALA A 174 10.22 6.98 -12.70
N ILE A 175 11.30 6.24 -12.44
CA ILE A 175 11.31 4.78 -12.59
C ILE A 175 10.43 4.13 -11.52
N GLU A 176 10.62 4.47 -10.24
CA GLU A 176 9.85 3.89 -9.13
C GLU A 176 8.34 4.23 -9.24
N MET A 177 8.00 5.48 -9.53
CA MET A 177 6.60 5.89 -9.72
C MET A 177 6.00 5.29 -11.00
N GLY A 178 6.80 5.09 -12.05
CA GLY A 178 6.39 4.38 -13.26
C GLY A 178 6.03 2.92 -12.97
N CYS A 179 6.88 2.22 -12.21
CA CYS A 179 6.59 0.86 -11.76
C CYS A 179 5.36 0.82 -10.85
N ALA A 180 5.24 1.73 -9.88
CA ALA A 180 4.06 1.82 -9.02
C ALA A 180 2.77 2.03 -9.83
N PHE A 181 2.80 2.89 -10.85
CA PHE A 181 1.69 3.08 -11.77
C PHE A 181 1.32 1.80 -12.52
N LEU A 182 2.30 1.06 -13.06
CA LEU A 182 2.04 -0.21 -13.74
C LEU A 182 1.45 -1.27 -12.80
N LEU A 183 1.87 -1.30 -11.54
CA LEU A 183 1.26 -2.16 -10.51
C LEU A 183 -0.22 -1.79 -10.30
N ILE A 184 -0.55 -0.50 -10.18
CA ILE A 184 -1.93 -0.02 -10.07
C ILE A 184 -2.75 -0.42 -11.31
N VAL A 185 -2.18 -0.28 -12.51
CA VAL A 185 -2.85 -0.69 -13.76
C VAL A 185 -3.14 -2.20 -13.76
N SER A 186 -2.25 -3.02 -13.20
CA SER A 186 -2.47 -4.47 -13.12
C SER A 186 -3.68 -4.84 -12.24
N PHE A 187 -3.90 -4.11 -11.14
CA PHE A 187 -5.10 -4.27 -10.29
C PHE A 187 -6.37 -3.78 -10.97
N CYS A 188 -6.27 -2.70 -11.74
CA CYS A 188 -7.40 -2.13 -12.46
C CYS A 188 -7.74 -2.89 -13.75
N TRP A 189 -6.96 -3.91 -14.15
CA TRP A 189 -7.04 -4.48 -15.50
C TRP A 189 -8.43 -5.00 -15.87
N ASP A 190 -9.12 -5.65 -14.92
CA ASP A 190 -10.43 -6.28 -15.14
C ASP A 190 -11.63 -5.40 -14.74
N TRP A 191 -11.41 -4.09 -14.56
CA TRP A 191 -12.42 -3.18 -13.98
C TRP A 191 -13.78 -3.20 -14.70
N LYS A 192 -13.80 -3.35 -16.03
CA LYS A 192 -15.05 -3.37 -16.82
C LYS A 192 -15.92 -4.59 -16.49
N ASN A 193 -15.28 -5.74 -16.32
CA ASN A 193 -15.94 -6.98 -15.96
C ASN A 193 -16.47 -6.90 -14.52
N ILE A 194 -15.64 -6.42 -13.59
CA ILE A 194 -16.04 -6.23 -12.19
C ILE A 194 -17.23 -5.26 -12.06
N LEU A 195 -17.19 -4.13 -12.77
CA LEU A 195 -18.27 -3.14 -12.72
C LEU A 195 -19.47 -3.48 -13.63
N ARG A 196 -19.40 -4.55 -14.41
CA ARG A 196 -20.43 -4.95 -15.40
C ARG A 196 -20.91 -3.76 -16.22
N VAL A 197 -19.97 -3.09 -16.88
CA VAL A 197 -20.25 -1.86 -17.65
C VAL A 197 -21.23 -2.18 -18.79
N PRO A 198 -22.31 -1.42 -18.98
CA PRO A 198 -23.28 -1.67 -20.05
C PRO A 198 -22.74 -1.14 -21.39
N ASP A 199 -21.75 -1.85 -21.97
CA ASP A 199 -21.14 -1.51 -23.27
C ASP A 199 -21.52 -2.49 -24.40
N GLY A 200 -22.50 -3.37 -24.16
CA GLY A 200 -22.92 -4.40 -25.10
C GLY A 200 -22.22 -5.75 -24.90
N THR A 201 -21.21 -5.82 -24.04
CA THR A 201 -20.54 -7.08 -23.64
C THR A 201 -21.24 -7.69 -22.43
N ALA A 202 -21.43 -9.02 -22.43
CA ALA A 202 -21.95 -9.74 -21.26
C ALA A 202 -20.83 -9.97 -20.23
N TYR A 203 -20.87 -9.24 -19.11
CA TYR A 203 -19.91 -9.37 -18.01
C TYR A 203 -20.47 -10.22 -16.87
N THR A 204 -19.66 -11.16 -16.37
CA THR A 204 -20.05 -12.06 -15.27
C THR A 204 -19.85 -11.40 -13.90
N GLY A 205 -18.92 -10.44 -13.79
CA GLY A 205 -18.50 -9.86 -12.51
C GLY A 205 -17.63 -10.78 -11.65
N ILE A 206 -17.25 -11.95 -12.18
CA ILE A 206 -16.27 -12.86 -11.57
C ILE A 206 -14.90 -12.49 -12.13
N PRO A 207 -13.87 -12.26 -11.30
CA PRO A 207 -12.55 -11.84 -11.76
C PRO A 207 -11.97 -12.79 -12.80
N ASN A 208 -11.49 -12.23 -13.90
CA ASN A 208 -10.63 -12.92 -14.85
C ASN A 208 -9.25 -13.19 -14.22
N PRO A 209 -8.41 -14.08 -14.80
CA PRO A 209 -7.06 -14.30 -14.31
C PRO A 209 -6.29 -12.98 -14.14
N PHE A 210 -5.66 -12.81 -12.97
CA PHE A 210 -4.94 -11.58 -12.63
C PHE A 210 -3.86 -11.25 -13.65
N ALA A 211 -3.60 -9.97 -13.88
CA ALA A 211 -2.64 -9.48 -14.87
C ALA A 211 -1.17 -9.67 -14.42
N TRP A 212 -0.79 -10.91 -14.11
CA TRP A 212 0.55 -11.31 -13.66
C TRP A 212 1.65 -10.89 -14.63
N TRP A 213 1.35 -10.92 -15.94
CA TRP A 213 2.27 -10.50 -16.99
C TRP A 213 2.66 -9.02 -16.89
N LEU A 214 1.83 -8.20 -16.26
CA LEU A 214 2.11 -6.79 -15.98
C LEU A 214 2.67 -6.59 -14.57
N PHE A 215 2.06 -7.25 -13.58
CA PHE A 215 2.42 -7.12 -12.18
C PHE A 215 3.85 -7.59 -11.90
N VAL A 216 4.21 -8.82 -12.32
CA VAL A 216 5.49 -9.44 -11.95
C VAL A 216 6.67 -8.65 -12.52
N PRO A 217 6.71 -8.28 -13.81
CA PRO A 217 7.81 -7.48 -14.33
C PRO A 217 7.91 -6.11 -13.68
N ALA A 218 6.79 -5.41 -13.47
CA ALA A 218 6.79 -4.09 -12.82
C ALA A 218 7.34 -4.16 -11.38
N TYR A 219 6.89 -5.15 -10.62
CA TYR A 219 7.33 -5.39 -9.25
C TYR A 219 8.82 -5.74 -9.16
N LEU A 220 9.30 -6.66 -10.01
CA LEU A 220 10.70 -7.05 -10.04
C LEU A 220 11.61 -5.89 -10.46
N VAL A 221 11.21 -5.11 -11.46
CA VAL A 221 11.99 -3.93 -11.88
C VAL A 221 12.09 -2.92 -10.75
N ALA A 222 10.99 -2.61 -10.04
CA ALA A 222 11.02 -1.72 -8.88
C ALA A 222 11.96 -2.24 -7.79
N ALA A 223 11.79 -3.49 -7.36
CA ALA A 223 12.57 -4.08 -6.27
C ALA A 223 14.07 -4.16 -6.62
N ILE A 224 14.41 -4.61 -7.84
CA ILE A 224 15.81 -4.73 -8.29
C ILE A 224 16.43 -3.35 -8.45
N TYR A 225 15.72 -2.40 -9.06
CA TYR A 225 16.22 -1.05 -9.25
C TYR A 225 16.50 -0.37 -7.91
N PHE A 226 15.55 -0.44 -6.97
CA PHE A 226 15.74 0.05 -5.61
C PHE A 226 16.98 -0.56 -4.94
N ALA A 227 17.13 -1.89 -4.98
CA ALA A 227 18.25 -2.59 -4.38
C ALA A 227 19.60 -2.16 -5.00
N VAL A 228 19.67 -2.03 -6.32
CA VAL A 228 20.87 -1.54 -7.02
C VAL A 228 21.21 -0.11 -6.61
N ARG A 229 20.20 0.78 -6.54
CA ARG A 229 20.41 2.19 -6.13
C ARG A 229 20.87 2.30 -4.68
N VAL A 230 20.28 1.54 -3.78
CA VAL A 230 20.73 1.47 -2.39
C VAL A 230 22.16 0.93 -2.30
N GLY A 231 22.48 -0.13 -3.05
CA GLY A 231 23.84 -0.67 -3.12
C GLY A 231 24.87 0.35 -3.59
N GLN A 232 24.53 1.17 -4.60
CA GLN A 232 25.38 2.26 -5.08
C GLN A 232 25.58 3.36 -4.02
N VAL A 233 24.53 3.70 -3.26
CA VAL A 233 24.64 4.68 -2.17
C VAL A 233 25.55 4.15 -1.06
N VAL A 234 25.42 2.88 -0.70
CA VAL A 234 26.29 2.26 0.32
C VAL A 234 27.74 2.20 -0.17
N ALA A 235 27.96 1.84 -1.43
CA ALA A 235 29.29 1.76 -2.04
C ALA A 235 29.98 3.13 -2.18
N ALA A 236 29.22 4.21 -2.42
CA ALA A 236 29.75 5.57 -2.49
C ALA A 236 30.23 6.08 -1.10
N GLY A 237 29.80 5.46 -0.01
CA GLY A 237 30.17 5.85 1.35
C GLY A 237 29.32 7.01 1.90
N LYS A 238 29.77 7.60 3.01
CA LYS A 238 29.04 8.67 3.70
C LYS A 238 29.11 10.03 2.96
N GLY A 239 30.12 10.21 2.11
CA GLY A 239 30.22 11.30 1.13
C GLY A 239 29.61 10.84 -0.19
N GLY A 240 28.60 11.54 -0.69
CA GLY A 240 27.98 11.17 -1.98
C GLY A 240 28.99 11.20 -3.13
N PRO A 241 28.63 10.69 -4.32
CA PRO A 241 29.51 10.55 -5.48
C PRO A 241 30.10 11.86 -6.06
N ASP A 242 29.86 13.01 -5.42
CA ASP A 242 30.35 14.33 -5.85
C ASP A 242 31.51 14.86 -4.98
N ASP A 243 32.06 14.07 -4.02
CA ASP A 243 33.16 14.51 -3.14
C ASP A 243 34.56 14.34 -3.75
N VAL A 244 34.64 14.09 -5.05
CA VAL A 244 35.91 14.05 -5.80
C VAL A 244 35.88 15.15 -6.87
N ARG A 245 36.29 16.36 -6.50
CA ARG A 245 36.91 17.29 -7.47
C ARG A 245 38.42 17.26 -7.24
N PRO A 246 39.24 16.91 -8.24
CA PRO A 246 40.68 17.12 -8.16
C PRO A 246 40.99 18.62 -8.13
N ALA A 247 42.05 18.94 -7.40
CA ALA A 247 42.66 20.27 -7.28
C ALA A 247 43.13 20.83 -8.62
#